data_AF-A0A5U4EHP1-F1
#
_entry.id   AF-A0A5U4EHP1-F1
#
_cell.length_a   1.000
_cell.length_b   1.000
_cell.length_c   1.000
_cell.angle_alpha   90.00
_cell.angle_beta   90.00
_cell.angle_gamma   90.00
#
_symmetry.space_group_name_H-M   'P 1'
#
loop_
_entity.id
_entity.type
_entity.pdbx_description
1 polymer ?
#
loop_
_entity_poly.entity_id
_entity_poly.type
_entity_poly.pdbx_seq_one_letter_code
_entity_poly.pdbx_strand_id
1 'polypeptide(L)'
;ELGPAGNDGLYRATGFDKQTYGYYKPSGEGFYRKQASYPPLSSEAPNTIKYGDRELVLTKEPGSETYRATYSDSGKDSAMIFYRSSDGRFYQASGLKGGGLIRHIDKPYSELREGDAGYDEELLDITDDSPLLEDILSSLSEDLYPTSEENVQGIYKKYQSGDAAAGETEVVLCRGTIGPQAENIVSFKTADGIEGGDVEVLPVSAEIAKEQVRSGRIVPEYTTDLSVADRFSREHYLIIVRVKVKYLTRGSVSESGWVMPKKTPVDPVGIIDRTYGKAENTGQANASK
;
A
#
# COMPACT_ATOMS: atom_id res chain seq x y z
N GLU A 1 -24.14 15.62 7.93
CA GLU A 1 -23.20 15.65 9.07
C GLU A 1 -22.30 14.43 9.05
N LEU A 2 -21.02 14.57 9.39
CA LEU A 2 -20.09 13.46 9.58
C LEU A 2 -19.88 13.28 11.09
N GLY A 3 -20.08 12.07 11.59
CA GLY A 3 -19.83 11.71 13.00
C GLY A 3 -19.21 10.33 13.13
N PRO A 4 -18.60 9.98 14.27
CA PRO A 4 -18.00 8.67 14.47
C PRO A 4 -19.06 7.56 14.35
N ALA A 5 -18.73 6.48 13.63
CA ALA A 5 -19.60 5.31 13.45
C ALA A 5 -19.34 4.21 14.51
N GLY A 6 -18.15 4.22 15.11
CA GLY A 6 -17.67 3.24 16.08
C GLY A 6 -16.23 3.56 16.52
N ASN A 7 -15.55 2.61 17.16
CA ASN A 7 -14.16 2.75 17.64
C ASN A 7 -13.11 2.36 16.58
N ASP A 8 -13.53 2.13 15.33
CA ASP A 8 -12.73 1.64 14.20
C ASP A 8 -12.19 2.77 13.30
N GLY A 9 -12.33 4.02 13.75
CA GLY A 9 -11.90 5.21 13.01
C GLY A 9 -12.79 5.53 11.79
N LEU A 10 -13.95 4.89 11.64
CA LEU A 10 -14.89 5.15 10.57
C LEU A 10 -15.83 6.31 10.94
N TYR A 11 -16.07 7.21 9.99
CA TYR A 11 -17.01 8.31 10.09
C TYR A 11 -18.22 8.05 9.20
N ARG A 12 -19.41 8.33 9.72
CA ARG A 12 -20.70 8.12 9.08
C ARG A 12 -21.25 9.42 8.51
N ALA A 13 -21.51 9.45 7.21
CA ALA A 13 -22.21 10.57 6.57
C ALA A 13 -23.72 10.39 6.72
N THR A 14 -24.33 11.31 7.45
CA THR A 14 -25.77 11.33 7.73
C THR A 14 -26.43 12.53 7.03
N GLY A 15 -27.53 12.28 6.32
CA GLY A 15 -28.34 13.33 5.68
C GLY A 15 -29.27 14.04 6.66
N PHE A 16 -29.97 15.09 6.19
CA PHE A 16 -30.96 15.83 7.01
C PHE A 16 -32.16 14.96 7.43
N ASP A 17 -32.42 13.89 6.69
CA ASP A 17 -33.40 12.85 6.97
C ASP A 17 -32.93 11.81 8.00
N LYS A 18 -31.75 12.02 8.59
CA LYS A 18 -31.08 11.11 9.53
C LYS A 18 -30.68 9.75 8.94
N GLN A 19 -30.70 9.60 7.61
CA GLN A 19 -30.24 8.38 6.95
C GLN A 19 -28.74 8.39 6.70
N THR A 20 -28.14 7.20 6.69
CA THR A 20 -26.70 7.02 6.44
C THR A 20 -26.44 6.79 4.97
N TYR A 21 -25.61 7.62 4.35
CA TYR A 21 -25.36 7.59 2.90
C TYR A 21 -23.95 7.11 2.52
N GLY A 22 -23.08 6.96 3.51
CA GLY A 22 -21.76 6.43 3.28
C GLY A 22 -20.88 6.49 4.52
N TYR A 23 -19.74 5.85 4.39
CA TYR A 23 -18.74 5.78 5.44
C TYR A 23 -17.40 6.26 4.90
N TYR A 24 -16.64 6.87 5.79
CA TYR A 24 -15.41 7.56 5.48
C TYR A 24 -14.33 7.22 6.51
N LYS A 25 -13.07 7.28 6.14
CA LYS A 25 -11.96 7.32 7.11
C LYS A 25 -11.24 8.66 7.01
N PRO A 26 -10.70 9.17 8.12
CA PRO A 26 -9.74 10.26 8.08
C PRO A 26 -8.62 9.92 7.10
N SER A 27 -8.18 10.92 6.35
CA SER A 27 -7.11 10.81 5.36
C SER A 27 -6.26 12.08 5.46
N GLY A 28 -5.58 12.26 6.58
CA GLY A 28 -4.86 13.48 6.92
C GLY A 28 -5.76 14.60 7.49
N GLU A 29 -5.23 15.82 7.54
CA GLU A 29 -5.87 16.97 8.19
C GLU A 29 -7.23 17.36 7.61
N GLY A 30 -8.31 16.94 8.26
CA GLY A 30 -9.67 17.37 7.95
C GLY A 30 -10.30 16.75 6.70
N PHE A 31 -9.59 15.89 5.98
CA PHE A 31 -10.11 15.19 4.81
C PHE A 31 -10.61 13.80 5.15
N TYR A 32 -11.71 13.42 4.52
CA TYR A 32 -12.39 12.15 4.73
C TYR A 32 -12.45 11.39 3.40
N ARG A 33 -11.81 10.21 3.32
CA ARG A 33 -11.88 9.35 2.14
C ARG A 33 -13.09 8.44 2.26
N LYS A 34 -14.00 8.54 1.28
CA LYS A 34 -15.13 7.62 1.15
C LYS A 34 -14.59 6.19 1.03
N GLN A 35 -15.05 5.31 1.91
CA GLN A 35 -14.63 3.92 1.92
C GLN A 35 -15.18 3.17 0.71
N ALA A 36 -14.46 2.13 0.31
CA ALA A 36 -14.93 1.21 -0.71
C ALA A 36 -16.31 0.68 -0.31
N SER A 37 -17.20 0.60 -1.30
CA SER A 37 -18.57 0.17 -1.09
C SER A 37 -18.93 -0.97 -2.01
N TYR A 38 -19.58 -1.97 -1.46
CA TYR A 38 -19.95 -3.21 -2.13
C TYR A 38 -21.48 -3.23 -2.25
N PRO A 39 -22.05 -3.25 -3.47
CA PRO A 39 -23.48 -3.45 -3.62
C PRO A 39 -23.84 -4.88 -3.21
N PRO A 40 -25.07 -5.12 -2.73
CA PRO A 40 -25.61 -6.46 -2.64
C PRO A 40 -25.54 -7.18 -3.99
N LEU A 41 -25.33 -8.49 -3.96
CA LEU A 41 -25.23 -9.33 -5.16
C LEU A 41 -26.53 -9.29 -5.97
N SER A 42 -27.67 -9.33 -5.29
CA SER A 42 -29.00 -9.16 -5.90
C SER A 42 -30.05 -8.78 -4.85
N SER A 43 -31.28 -8.53 -5.28
CA SER A 43 -32.45 -8.34 -4.42
C SER A 43 -32.77 -9.59 -3.58
N GLU A 44 -32.53 -10.78 -4.12
CA GLU A 44 -32.77 -12.08 -3.48
C GLU A 44 -31.65 -12.46 -2.51
N ALA A 45 -30.44 -11.91 -2.70
CA ALA A 45 -29.28 -12.12 -1.84
C ALA A 45 -28.75 -10.78 -1.26
N PRO A 46 -29.56 -10.07 -0.44
CA PRO A 46 -29.30 -8.69 -0.04
C PRO A 46 -28.13 -8.52 0.93
N ASN A 47 -27.62 -9.61 1.49
CA ASN A 47 -26.47 -9.62 2.39
C ASN A 47 -25.27 -10.38 1.80
N THR A 48 -25.29 -10.67 0.51
CA THR A 48 -24.12 -11.25 -0.19
C THR A 48 -23.45 -10.18 -1.02
N ILE A 49 -22.13 -10.13 -1.03
CA ILE A 49 -21.35 -9.17 -1.83
C ILE A 49 -20.28 -9.86 -2.66
N LYS A 50 -19.86 -9.24 -3.77
CA LYS A 50 -18.62 -9.58 -4.47
C LYS A 50 -17.45 -8.85 -3.82
N TYR A 51 -16.43 -9.59 -3.39
CA TYR A 51 -15.19 -9.06 -2.82
C TYR A 51 -14.00 -9.71 -3.55
N GLY A 52 -13.35 -8.94 -4.43
CA GLY A 52 -12.44 -9.49 -5.44
C GLY A 52 -13.19 -10.50 -6.33
N ASP A 53 -12.62 -11.69 -6.51
CA ASP A 53 -13.21 -12.77 -7.32
C ASP A 53 -14.16 -13.68 -6.52
N ARG A 54 -14.41 -13.38 -5.23
CA ARG A 54 -15.19 -14.24 -4.32
C ARG A 54 -16.51 -13.60 -3.92
N GLU A 55 -17.44 -14.45 -3.48
CA GLU A 55 -18.69 -14.02 -2.86
C GLU A 55 -18.59 -14.18 -1.35
N LEU A 56 -18.96 -13.13 -0.62
CA LEU A 56 -19.00 -13.13 0.83
C LEU A 56 -20.44 -12.99 1.31
N VAL A 57 -20.86 -13.91 2.17
CA VAL A 57 -22.14 -13.83 2.88
C VAL A 57 -21.93 -13.08 4.18
N LEU A 58 -22.64 -11.97 4.33
CA LEU A 58 -22.55 -11.07 5.48
C LEU A 58 -23.65 -11.42 6.48
N THR A 59 -23.27 -11.66 7.73
CA THR A 59 -24.20 -11.96 8.84
C THR A 59 -24.32 -10.73 9.74
N LYS A 60 -25.54 -10.25 9.97
CA LYS A 60 -25.76 -9.11 10.88
C LYS A 60 -25.45 -9.52 12.32
N GLU A 61 -24.62 -8.75 13.00
CA GLU A 61 -24.30 -8.97 14.41
C GLU A 61 -25.51 -8.57 15.29
N PRO A 62 -25.96 -9.43 16.22
CA PRO A 62 -27.09 -9.12 17.09
C PRO A 62 -26.87 -7.86 17.92
N GLY A 63 -27.85 -6.95 17.93
CA GLY A 63 -27.77 -5.70 18.70
C GLY A 63 -26.76 -4.67 18.16
N SER A 64 -26.23 -4.87 16.94
CA SER A 64 -25.27 -3.98 16.30
C SER A 64 -25.73 -3.54 14.90
N GLU A 65 -25.14 -2.44 14.41
CA GLU A 65 -25.25 -1.98 13.01
C GLU A 65 -24.20 -2.63 12.09
N THR A 66 -23.38 -3.52 12.64
CA THR A 66 -22.32 -4.21 11.91
C THR A 66 -22.77 -5.54 11.32
N TYR A 67 -22.13 -5.89 10.21
CA TYR A 67 -22.24 -7.16 9.53
C TYR A 67 -20.87 -7.80 9.48
N ARG A 68 -20.81 -9.11 9.68
CA ARG A 68 -19.58 -9.88 9.70
C ARG A 68 -19.53 -10.85 8.52
N ALA A 69 -18.36 -10.96 7.92
CA ALA A 69 -18.01 -12.05 7.01
C ALA A 69 -16.76 -12.76 7.54
N THR A 70 -16.61 -14.03 7.17
CA THR A 70 -15.34 -14.74 7.31
C THR A 70 -14.72 -14.87 5.93
N TYR A 71 -13.48 -14.43 5.79
CA TYR A 71 -12.68 -14.63 4.60
C TYR A 71 -11.58 -15.64 4.92
N SER A 72 -11.58 -16.77 4.22
CA SER A 72 -10.57 -17.81 4.36
C SER A 72 -9.56 -17.69 3.23
N ASP A 73 -8.32 -17.30 3.54
CA ASP A 73 -7.22 -17.40 2.58
C ASP A 73 -6.21 -18.40 3.09
N SER A 74 -5.71 -19.27 2.19
CA SER A 74 -4.67 -20.27 2.51
C SER A 74 -4.94 -21.10 3.78
N GLY A 75 -6.22 -21.33 4.12
CA GLY A 75 -6.66 -22.10 5.30
C GLY A 75 -6.71 -21.30 6.61
N LYS A 76 -6.49 -19.99 6.59
CA LYS A 76 -6.64 -19.10 7.74
C LYS A 76 -7.89 -18.24 7.60
N ASP A 77 -8.78 -18.35 8.58
CA ASP A 77 -10.00 -17.57 8.65
C ASP A 77 -9.71 -16.18 9.24
N SER A 78 -10.13 -15.14 8.51
CA SER A 78 -10.07 -13.74 8.93
C SER A 78 -11.47 -13.16 8.99
N ALA A 79 -11.82 -12.55 10.12
CA ALA A 79 -13.08 -11.85 10.26
C ALA A 79 -13.01 -10.47 9.59
N MET A 80 -14.02 -10.15 8.80
CA MET A 80 -14.23 -8.85 8.19
C MET A 80 -15.51 -8.23 8.74
N ILE A 81 -15.48 -6.93 9.03
CA ILE A 81 -16.61 -6.19 9.58
C ILE A 81 -17.01 -5.13 8.58
N PHE A 82 -18.31 -4.99 8.36
CA PHE A 82 -18.93 -4.04 7.45
C PHE A 82 -20.04 -3.27 8.15
N TYR A 83 -20.30 -2.05 7.68
CA TYR A 83 -21.55 -1.33 7.95
C TYR A 83 -22.40 -1.27 6.69
N ARG A 84 -23.71 -1.05 6.87
CA ARG A 84 -24.66 -0.93 5.77
C ARG A 84 -25.24 0.48 5.71
N SER A 85 -25.24 1.09 4.52
CA SER A 85 -25.90 2.37 4.26
C SER A 85 -27.38 2.19 3.94
N SER A 86 -28.11 3.31 3.91
CA SER A 86 -29.54 3.40 3.59
C SER A 86 -29.90 2.87 2.20
N ASP A 87 -29.03 3.07 1.21
CA ASP A 87 -29.14 2.51 -0.14
C ASP A 87 -28.78 1.02 -0.22
N GLY A 88 -28.48 0.39 0.93
CA GLY A 88 -28.22 -1.03 1.06
C GLY A 88 -26.79 -1.48 0.77
N ARG A 89 -25.88 -0.56 0.41
CA ARG A 89 -24.47 -0.87 0.15
C ARG A 89 -23.70 -1.17 1.45
N PHE A 90 -22.69 -2.03 1.34
CA PHE A 90 -21.82 -2.39 2.46
C PHE A 90 -20.48 -1.66 2.37
N TYR A 91 -19.99 -1.15 3.49
CA TYR A 91 -18.71 -0.46 3.62
C TYR A 91 -17.85 -1.19 4.63
N GLN A 92 -16.65 -1.57 4.25
CA GLN A 92 -15.77 -2.30 5.14
C GLN A 92 -15.26 -1.39 6.27
N ALA A 93 -15.49 -1.83 7.50
CA ALA A 93 -15.07 -1.16 8.72
C ALA A 93 -13.65 -1.60 9.13
N SER A 94 -13.44 -2.93 9.15
CA SER A 94 -12.21 -3.58 9.56
C SER A 94 -12.11 -5.00 8.97
N GLY A 95 -10.95 -5.64 9.07
CA GLY A 95 -10.63 -6.90 8.38
C GLY A 95 -9.58 -6.69 7.30
N LEU A 96 -9.49 -7.60 6.31
CA LEU A 96 -8.47 -7.53 5.25
C LEU A 96 -8.44 -6.16 4.58
N LYS A 97 -7.36 -5.42 4.82
CA LYS A 97 -7.17 -4.07 4.31
C LYS A 97 -7.01 -4.10 2.79
N GLY A 98 -7.75 -3.23 2.11
CA GLY A 98 -7.97 -3.27 0.67
C GLY A 98 -8.62 -1.98 0.19
N GLY A 99 -8.02 -0.84 0.51
CA GLY A 99 -8.27 0.40 -0.22
C GLY A 99 -7.34 0.41 -1.42
N GLY A 100 -7.87 0.39 -2.65
CA GLY A 100 -7.03 0.46 -3.85
C GLY A 100 -6.06 1.65 -3.83
N LEU A 101 -5.04 1.59 -4.71
CA LEU A 101 -3.88 2.50 -4.81
C LEU A 101 -4.04 3.84 -4.08
N ILE A 102 -3.18 4.06 -3.09
CA ILE A 102 -3.08 5.33 -2.39
C ILE A 102 -2.20 6.27 -3.21
N ARG A 103 -2.74 7.43 -3.58
CA ARG A 103 -2.00 8.54 -4.20
C ARG A 103 -1.88 9.67 -3.19
N HIS A 104 -0.67 10.12 -2.91
CA HIS A 104 -0.41 11.24 -1.99
C HIS A 104 0.60 12.22 -2.62
N ILE A 105 0.45 13.50 -2.31
CA ILE A 105 1.41 14.55 -2.64
C ILE A 105 1.98 14.98 -1.31
N ASP A 106 3.27 14.74 -1.13
CA ASP A 106 4.01 15.03 0.08
C ASP A 106 4.27 16.54 0.21
N LYS A 107 4.42 16.99 1.45
CA LYS A 107 4.71 18.38 1.78
C LYS A 107 6.07 18.46 2.48
N PRO A 108 6.95 19.39 2.07
CA PRO A 108 8.19 19.59 2.79
C PRO A 108 7.91 20.20 4.17
N TYR A 109 8.89 20.12 5.09
CA TYR A 109 8.78 20.73 6.42
C TYR A 109 8.32 22.19 6.37
N SER A 110 8.82 22.98 5.41
CA SER A 110 8.43 24.39 5.23
C SER A 110 6.95 24.66 4.95
N GLU A 111 6.18 23.63 4.58
CA GLU A 111 4.74 23.73 4.33
C GLU A 111 3.87 23.17 5.46
N LEU A 112 4.49 22.56 6.48
CA LEU A 112 3.78 22.04 7.63
C LEU A 112 3.32 23.17 8.56
N ARG A 113 2.21 22.95 9.25
CA ARG A 113 1.61 23.89 10.21
C ARG A 113 1.51 23.26 11.60
N GLU A 114 1.40 24.10 12.62
CA GLU A 114 1.18 23.64 13.99
C GLU A 114 -0.07 22.74 14.04
N GLY A 115 0.13 21.47 14.42
CA GLY A 115 -0.91 20.44 14.41
C GLY A 115 -0.69 19.34 13.35
N ASP A 116 0.08 19.61 12.30
CA ASP A 116 0.45 18.62 11.29
C ASP A 116 1.34 17.54 11.92
N ALA A 117 1.20 16.29 11.45
CA ALA A 117 2.12 15.22 11.85
C ALA A 117 3.55 15.52 11.34
N GLY A 118 4.53 15.46 12.24
CA GLY A 118 5.93 15.80 11.95
C GLY A 118 6.22 17.30 11.90
N TYR A 119 5.29 18.16 12.35
CA TYR A 119 5.55 19.59 12.49
C TYR A 119 6.64 19.85 13.54
N ASP A 120 7.70 20.56 13.12
CA ASP A 120 8.77 21.05 13.98
C ASP A 120 9.11 22.49 13.55
N GLU A 121 9.00 23.44 14.49
CA GLU A 121 9.30 24.86 14.25
C GLU A 121 10.76 25.08 13.80
N GLU A 122 11.68 24.21 14.20
CA GLU A 122 13.10 24.31 13.88
C GLU A 122 13.42 23.85 12.45
N LEU A 123 12.50 23.17 11.77
CA LEU A 123 12.71 22.59 10.44
C LEU A 123 11.95 23.33 9.31
N LEU A 124 11.22 24.41 9.63
CA LEU A 124 10.36 25.12 8.68
C LEU A 124 11.11 25.86 7.55
N ASP A 125 12.43 25.94 7.58
CA ASP A 125 13.25 26.44 6.48
C ASP A 125 13.63 25.35 5.45
N ILE A 126 13.38 24.06 5.76
CA ILE A 126 13.69 22.93 4.90
C ILE A 126 12.58 22.75 3.85
N THR A 127 12.93 22.94 2.58
CA THR A 127 11.99 22.93 1.43
C THR A 127 12.14 21.70 0.53
N ASP A 128 13.10 20.84 0.83
CA ASP A 128 13.51 19.71 0.01
C ASP A 128 13.48 18.40 0.80
N ASP A 129 12.93 18.40 2.02
CA ASP A 129 12.75 17.22 2.87
C ASP A 129 11.42 17.24 3.60
N SER A 130 10.97 16.09 4.08
CA SER A 130 9.69 15.94 4.80
C SER A 130 9.75 14.84 5.86
N PRO A 131 8.87 14.87 6.87
CA PRO A 131 8.74 13.80 7.87
C PRO A 131 7.89 12.62 7.35
N LEU A 132 7.76 12.46 6.03
CA LEU A 132 6.80 11.53 5.41
C LEU A 132 6.92 10.12 5.97
N LEU A 133 8.13 9.57 5.95
CA LEU A 133 8.39 8.16 6.24
C LEU A 133 8.62 7.89 7.72
N GLU A 134 8.84 8.94 8.51
CA GLU A 134 9.04 8.86 9.96
C GLU A 134 7.70 8.98 10.69
N ASP A 135 6.90 10.00 10.36
CA ASP A 135 5.72 10.39 11.15
C ASP A 135 4.40 10.28 10.37
N ILE A 136 4.40 10.54 9.06
CA ILE A 136 3.15 10.71 8.30
C ILE A 136 2.64 9.38 7.73
N LEU A 137 3.53 8.46 7.31
CA LEU A 137 3.15 7.25 6.54
C LEU A 137 2.10 6.39 7.28
N SER A 138 2.24 6.27 8.60
CA SER A 138 1.33 5.50 9.45
C SER A 138 -0.08 6.09 9.48
N SER A 139 -0.19 7.42 9.36
CA SER A 139 -1.46 8.14 9.31
C SER A 139 -2.18 8.00 7.96
N LEU A 140 -1.43 7.74 6.88
CA LEU A 140 -1.97 7.56 5.53
C LEU A 140 -2.61 6.18 5.38
N SER A 141 -1.88 5.11 5.72
CA SER A 141 -2.38 3.75 5.85
C SER A 141 -1.27 2.82 6.32
N GLU A 142 -1.58 1.87 7.20
CA GLU A 142 -0.66 0.77 7.53
C GLU A 142 -0.31 -0.11 6.31
N ASP A 143 -1.12 -0.11 5.24
CA ASP A 143 -0.81 -0.86 4.01
C ASP A 143 0.42 -0.31 3.27
N LEU A 144 0.87 0.90 3.63
CA LEU A 144 2.05 1.54 3.07
C LEU A 144 3.34 1.16 3.82
N TYR A 145 3.22 0.54 5.00
CA TYR A 145 4.42 0.13 5.74
C TYR A 145 5.05 -1.10 5.07
N PRO A 146 6.37 -1.07 4.79
CA PRO A 146 7.06 -2.23 4.28
C PRO A 146 7.00 -3.36 5.30
N THR A 147 6.93 -4.60 4.81
CA THR A 147 7.10 -5.77 5.67
C THR A 147 8.49 -5.74 6.28
N SER A 148 8.61 -5.97 7.59
CA SER A 148 9.90 -5.91 8.28
C SER A 148 10.91 -6.86 7.65
N GLU A 149 12.17 -6.43 7.56
CA GLU A 149 13.25 -7.21 6.94
C GLU A 149 13.40 -8.61 7.56
N GLU A 150 13.27 -8.72 8.88
CA GLU A 150 13.30 -10.01 9.59
C GLU A 150 12.20 -10.96 9.10
N ASN A 151 10.98 -10.45 8.90
CA ASN A 151 9.86 -11.24 8.40
C ASN A 151 10.09 -11.65 6.94
N VAL A 152 10.50 -10.72 6.07
CA VAL A 152 10.79 -11.03 4.66
C VAL A 152 11.89 -12.10 4.57
N GLN A 153 12.99 -11.94 5.30
CA GLN A 153 14.06 -12.94 5.34
C GLN A 153 13.59 -14.29 5.90
N GLY A 154 12.75 -14.28 6.94
CA GLY A 154 12.21 -15.50 7.54
C GLY A 154 11.36 -16.29 6.55
N ILE A 155 10.47 -15.62 5.81
CA ILE A 155 9.63 -16.22 4.78
C ILE A 155 10.50 -16.70 3.60
N TYR A 156 11.43 -15.87 3.16
CA TYR A 156 12.36 -16.20 2.07
C TYR A 156 13.20 -17.45 2.38
N LYS A 157 13.73 -17.58 3.60
CA LYS A 157 14.49 -18.77 4.03
C LYS A 157 13.65 -20.05 4.00
N LYS A 158 12.37 -19.98 4.39
CA LYS A 158 11.44 -21.12 4.29
C LYS A 158 11.24 -21.52 2.84
N TYR A 159 10.99 -20.55 1.97
CA TYR A 159 10.85 -20.79 0.53
C TYR A 159 12.10 -21.44 -0.06
N GLN A 160 13.29 -20.91 0.22
CA GLN A 160 14.56 -21.50 -0.22
C GLN A 160 14.81 -22.91 0.32
N SER A 161 14.20 -23.26 1.46
CA SER A 161 14.28 -24.60 2.07
C SER A 161 13.25 -25.59 1.48
N GLY A 162 12.46 -25.18 0.47
CA GLY A 162 11.51 -26.02 -0.25
C GLY A 162 10.04 -25.81 0.14
N ASP A 163 9.72 -24.86 1.03
CA ASP A 163 8.33 -24.52 1.35
C ASP A 163 7.71 -23.66 0.24
N ALA A 164 7.06 -24.30 -0.72
CA ALA A 164 6.42 -23.60 -1.84
C ALA A 164 5.33 -22.61 -1.38
N ALA A 165 4.64 -22.87 -0.27
CA ALA A 165 3.59 -21.98 0.24
C ALA A 165 4.16 -20.67 0.77
N ALA A 166 5.38 -20.71 1.35
CA ALA A 166 6.10 -19.50 1.73
C ALA A 166 6.39 -18.59 0.52
N GLY A 167 6.65 -19.18 -0.65
CA GLY A 167 6.85 -18.43 -1.90
C GLY A 167 5.63 -17.66 -2.38
N GLU A 168 4.42 -18.13 -2.06
CA GLU A 168 3.15 -17.46 -2.40
C GLU A 168 2.77 -16.35 -1.41
N THR A 169 3.49 -16.23 -0.29
CA THR A 169 3.25 -15.17 0.69
C THR A 169 3.63 -13.82 0.09
N GLU A 170 2.73 -12.85 0.22
CA GLU A 170 2.96 -11.48 -0.23
C GLU A 170 3.67 -10.65 0.85
N VAL A 171 4.58 -9.79 0.40
CA VAL A 171 5.30 -8.81 1.22
C VAL A 171 5.19 -7.44 0.58
N VAL A 172 5.25 -6.40 1.41
CA VAL A 172 5.21 -4.99 0.99
C VAL A 172 6.62 -4.43 0.97
N LEU A 173 7.03 -3.84 -0.15
CA LEU A 173 8.36 -3.26 -0.36
C LEU A 173 8.26 -1.85 -0.95
N CYS A 174 9.25 -1.02 -0.66
CA CYS A 174 9.35 0.38 -1.07
C CYS A 174 10.44 0.59 -2.12
N ARG A 175 10.29 1.59 -2.99
CA ARG A 175 11.33 2.02 -3.93
C ARG A 175 11.19 3.51 -4.23
N GLY A 176 12.28 4.25 -4.13
CA GLY A 176 12.37 5.58 -4.72
C GLY A 176 12.59 5.47 -6.23
N THR A 177 11.88 6.23 -7.05
CA THR A 177 12.02 6.23 -8.51
C THR A 177 11.49 7.52 -9.11
N ILE A 178 11.61 7.72 -10.43
CA ILE A 178 11.08 8.90 -11.10
C ILE A 178 9.59 8.79 -11.37
N GLY A 179 8.90 9.92 -11.49
CA GLY A 179 7.46 10.00 -11.73
C GLY A 179 6.98 9.14 -12.90
N PRO A 180 7.57 9.24 -14.10
CA PRO A 180 7.19 8.39 -15.23
C PRO A 180 7.35 6.89 -14.95
N GLN A 181 8.39 6.50 -14.21
CA GLN A 181 8.64 5.11 -13.86
C GLN A 181 7.66 4.60 -12.80
N ALA A 182 7.34 5.42 -11.80
CA ALA A 182 6.33 5.11 -10.79
C ALA A 182 4.94 4.94 -11.43
N GLU A 183 4.54 5.84 -12.32
CA GLU A 183 3.27 5.77 -13.05
C GLU A 183 3.20 4.55 -13.99
N ASN A 184 4.32 4.18 -14.61
CA ASN A 184 4.41 2.96 -15.40
C ASN A 184 4.26 1.70 -14.53
N ILE A 185 4.87 1.66 -13.33
CA ILE A 185 4.69 0.55 -12.37
C ILE A 185 3.21 0.45 -11.97
N VAL A 186 2.56 1.57 -11.70
CA VAL A 186 1.12 1.63 -11.40
C VAL A 186 0.27 1.11 -12.56
N SER A 187 0.56 1.56 -13.78
CA SER A 187 -0.24 1.28 -14.98
C SER A 187 -0.08 -0.16 -15.46
N PHE A 188 1.14 -0.66 -15.50
CA PHE A 188 1.45 -2.00 -16.01
C PHE A 188 1.45 -3.08 -14.93
N LYS A 189 1.44 -2.69 -13.65
CA LYS A 189 1.47 -3.60 -12.51
C LYS A 189 2.65 -4.58 -12.56
N THR A 190 3.80 -4.07 -12.99
CA THR A 190 5.06 -4.82 -13.05
C THR A 190 6.16 -4.10 -12.28
N ALA A 191 7.12 -4.86 -11.76
CA ALA A 191 8.17 -4.36 -10.86
C ALA A 191 9.03 -3.23 -11.45
N ASP A 192 9.19 -3.17 -12.78
CA ASP A 192 9.92 -2.10 -13.48
C ASP A 192 9.03 -1.33 -14.46
N GLY A 193 7.70 -1.38 -14.32
CA GLY A 193 6.77 -0.61 -15.16
C GLY A 193 6.92 -0.89 -16.65
N ILE A 194 7.07 -2.16 -17.03
CA ILE A 194 7.08 -2.59 -18.42
C ILE A 194 5.85 -3.45 -18.73
N GLU A 195 5.33 -3.34 -19.94
CA GLU A 195 4.17 -4.11 -20.38
C GLU A 195 4.39 -5.62 -20.36
N GLY A 196 3.30 -6.35 -20.14
CA GLY A 196 3.25 -7.81 -20.20
C GLY A 196 3.86 -8.47 -18.96
N GLY A 197 3.18 -8.34 -17.82
CA GLY A 197 3.55 -9.04 -16.59
C GLY A 197 3.57 -10.55 -16.76
N ASP A 198 4.55 -11.20 -16.14
CA ASP A 198 4.82 -12.63 -16.28
C ASP A 198 4.70 -13.34 -14.92
N VAL A 199 3.59 -14.02 -14.71
CA VAL A 199 3.29 -14.74 -13.45
C VAL A 199 4.20 -15.96 -13.23
N GLU A 200 4.79 -16.49 -14.29
CA GLU A 200 5.69 -17.65 -14.26
C GLU A 200 7.16 -17.24 -14.24
N VAL A 201 7.46 -15.94 -14.13
CA VAL A 201 8.83 -15.45 -14.13
C VAL A 201 9.61 -16.02 -12.94
N LEU A 202 10.78 -16.56 -13.23
CA LEU A 202 11.69 -17.07 -12.20
C LEU A 202 12.44 -15.92 -11.52
N PRO A 203 12.75 -16.04 -10.22
CA PRO A 203 13.56 -15.05 -9.53
C PRO A 203 14.92 -14.87 -10.21
N VAL A 204 15.50 -13.67 -10.11
CA VAL A 204 16.81 -13.39 -10.70
C VAL A 204 17.89 -14.26 -10.06
N SER A 205 18.92 -14.64 -10.81
CA SER A 205 20.01 -15.43 -10.24
C SER A 205 20.81 -14.64 -9.20
N ALA A 206 21.53 -15.35 -8.33
CA ALA A 206 22.40 -14.71 -7.33
C ALA A 206 23.54 -13.91 -7.98
N GLU A 207 23.98 -14.30 -9.18
CA GLU A 207 24.97 -13.57 -9.98
C GLU A 207 24.42 -12.23 -10.45
N ILE A 208 23.20 -12.22 -11.02
CA ILE A 208 22.52 -10.99 -11.45
C ILE A 208 22.26 -10.08 -10.26
N ALA A 209 21.83 -10.63 -9.11
CA ALA A 209 21.63 -9.85 -7.90
C ALA A 209 22.93 -9.19 -7.41
N LYS A 210 24.07 -9.91 -7.44
CA LYS A 210 25.38 -9.34 -7.11
C LYS A 210 25.81 -8.27 -8.11
N GLU A 211 25.53 -8.46 -9.39
CA GLU A 211 25.84 -7.48 -10.42
C GLU A 211 25.02 -6.20 -10.23
N GLN A 212 23.72 -6.34 -9.93
CA GLN A 212 22.84 -5.22 -9.58
C GLN A 212 23.39 -4.41 -8.39
N VAL A 213 23.84 -5.06 -7.32
CA VAL A 213 24.44 -4.36 -6.16
C VAL A 213 25.74 -3.62 -6.54
N ARG A 214 26.51 -4.14 -7.50
CA ARG A 214 27.79 -3.55 -7.92
C ARG A 214 27.64 -2.42 -8.93
N SER A 215 26.67 -2.53 -9.82
CA SER A 215 26.59 -1.70 -11.02
C SER A 215 25.30 -0.89 -11.11
N GLY A 216 24.27 -1.22 -10.32
CA GLY A 216 22.93 -0.65 -10.42
C GLY A 216 22.25 -1.00 -11.75
N ARG A 217 21.00 -0.54 -11.92
CA ARG A 217 20.27 -0.48 -13.21
C ARG A 217 20.04 -1.78 -14.00
N ILE A 218 20.40 -2.95 -13.50
CA ILE A 218 20.23 -4.21 -14.22
C ILE A 218 18.81 -4.73 -14.05
N VAL A 219 18.34 -4.76 -12.81
CA VAL A 219 16.98 -5.18 -12.42
C VAL A 219 16.43 -4.23 -11.36
N PRO A 220 15.10 -4.11 -11.22
CA PRO A 220 14.52 -3.31 -10.17
C PRO A 220 14.93 -3.85 -8.80
N GLU A 221 15.31 -2.93 -7.92
CA GLU A 221 15.62 -3.19 -6.53
C GLU A 221 14.67 -2.38 -5.64
N TYR A 222 14.04 -3.08 -4.72
CA TYR A 222 13.14 -2.53 -3.70
C TYR A 222 13.76 -2.75 -2.33
N THR A 223 13.30 -2.01 -1.33
CA THR A 223 13.82 -2.09 0.04
C THR A 223 12.69 -2.27 1.06
N THR A 224 13.00 -2.92 2.17
CA THR A 224 12.17 -2.91 3.38
C THR A 224 12.54 -1.78 4.34
N ASP A 225 13.63 -1.07 4.08
CA ASP A 225 14.18 -0.03 4.96
C ASP A 225 13.62 1.34 4.57
N LEU A 226 12.88 1.96 5.50
CA LEU A 226 12.27 3.26 5.28
C LEU A 226 13.30 4.38 5.13
N SER A 227 14.46 4.30 5.78
CA SER A 227 15.52 5.32 5.65
C SER A 227 16.16 5.29 4.26
N VAL A 228 16.28 4.09 3.68
CA VAL A 228 16.71 3.90 2.29
C VAL A 228 15.64 4.43 1.35
N ALA A 229 14.38 4.01 1.54
CA ALA A 229 13.25 4.47 0.73
C ALA A 229 13.12 6.00 0.75
N ASP A 230 13.35 6.64 1.90
CA ASP A 230 13.34 8.07 2.09
C ASP A 230 14.39 8.77 1.21
N ARG A 231 15.66 8.41 1.43
CA ARG A 231 16.79 8.97 0.69
C ARG A 231 16.65 8.83 -0.83
N PHE A 232 16.12 7.71 -1.31
CA PHE A 232 15.99 7.45 -2.75
C PHE A 232 14.73 8.06 -3.38
N SER A 233 13.73 8.45 -2.58
CA SER A 233 12.47 9.04 -3.07
C SER A 233 12.37 10.55 -2.88
N ARG A 234 13.20 11.15 -2.02
CA ARG A 234 13.29 12.61 -1.84
C ARG A 234 13.53 13.33 -3.18
N GLU A 235 12.76 14.40 -3.42
CA GLU A 235 12.70 15.15 -4.69
C GLU A 235 12.26 14.32 -5.92
N HIS A 236 11.69 13.14 -5.69
CA HIS A 236 11.27 12.16 -6.68
C HIS A 236 9.92 11.55 -6.28
N TYR A 237 9.69 10.27 -6.61
CA TYR A 237 8.50 9.52 -6.23
C TYR A 237 8.89 8.32 -5.36
N LEU A 238 8.04 8.04 -4.37
CA LEU A 238 8.06 6.78 -3.64
C LEU A 238 6.97 5.88 -4.21
N ILE A 239 7.35 4.68 -4.66
CA ILE A 239 6.41 3.62 -5.03
C ILE A 239 6.48 2.50 -4.00
N ILE A 240 5.32 2.03 -3.57
CA ILE A 240 5.16 0.95 -2.59
C ILE A 240 4.33 -0.14 -3.26
N VAL A 241 4.86 -1.35 -3.27
CA VAL A 241 4.27 -2.48 -3.98
C VAL A 241 4.15 -3.68 -3.07
N ARG A 242 3.13 -4.48 -3.30
CA ARG A 242 2.98 -5.81 -2.74
C ARG A 242 3.39 -6.85 -3.79
N VAL A 243 4.19 -7.83 -3.37
CA VAL A 243 4.75 -8.84 -4.27
C VAL A 243 4.93 -10.16 -3.55
N LYS A 244 4.81 -11.27 -4.28
CA LYS A 244 5.05 -12.62 -3.74
C LYS A 244 6.54 -12.89 -3.55
N VAL A 245 6.90 -13.56 -2.45
CA VAL A 245 8.29 -13.88 -2.09
C VAL A 245 9.00 -14.74 -3.14
N LYS A 246 8.29 -15.59 -3.87
CA LYS A 246 8.89 -16.47 -4.90
C LYS A 246 9.63 -15.73 -6.02
N TYR A 247 9.31 -14.46 -6.26
CA TYR A 247 9.94 -13.63 -7.29
C TYR A 247 11.21 -12.92 -6.80
N LEU A 248 11.45 -12.92 -5.49
CA LEU A 248 12.51 -12.15 -4.88
C LEU A 248 13.83 -12.92 -4.87
N THR A 249 14.92 -12.18 -5.04
CA THR A 249 16.28 -12.59 -4.68
C THR A 249 16.88 -11.51 -3.81
N ARG A 250 17.69 -11.92 -2.82
CA ARG A 250 18.36 -10.96 -1.93
C ARG A 250 19.31 -10.05 -2.73
N GLY A 251 19.12 -8.73 -2.61
CA GLY A 251 19.97 -7.69 -3.18
C GLY A 251 20.93 -7.12 -2.14
N SER A 252 21.01 -5.78 -2.08
CA SER A 252 21.89 -5.02 -1.19
C SER A 252 21.63 -5.34 0.28
N VAL A 253 22.62 -5.92 0.97
CA VAL A 253 22.48 -6.27 2.39
C VAL A 253 22.36 -5.02 3.25
N SER A 254 23.20 -4.01 2.98
CA SER A 254 23.25 -2.75 3.73
C SER A 254 22.01 -1.88 3.54
N GLU A 255 21.27 -2.05 2.45
CA GLU A 255 20.09 -1.25 2.12
C GLU A 255 18.80 -2.05 2.22
N SER A 256 18.86 -3.23 2.85
CA SER A 256 17.73 -4.17 2.92
C SER A 256 17.06 -4.41 1.56
N GLY A 257 17.88 -4.51 0.52
CA GLY A 257 17.51 -4.63 -0.88
C GLY A 257 17.00 -6.01 -1.30
N TRP A 258 15.96 -6.02 -2.11
CA TRP A 258 15.33 -7.18 -2.73
C TRP A 258 15.13 -6.91 -4.20
N VAL A 259 15.73 -7.76 -5.02
CA VAL A 259 15.71 -7.64 -6.48
C VAL A 259 14.74 -8.65 -7.07
N MET A 260 14.13 -8.29 -8.20
CA MET A 260 13.21 -9.16 -8.92
C MET A 260 13.27 -8.90 -10.43
N PRO A 261 12.82 -9.83 -11.28
CA PRO A 261 12.74 -9.59 -12.73
C PRO A 261 11.87 -8.38 -13.07
N LYS A 262 12.21 -7.67 -14.15
CA LYS A 262 11.48 -6.46 -14.58
C LYS A 262 9.97 -6.68 -14.81
N LYS A 263 9.60 -7.85 -15.33
CA LYS A 263 8.22 -8.26 -15.66
C LYS A 263 7.47 -8.90 -14.50
N THR A 264 8.07 -8.94 -13.30
CA THR A 264 7.41 -9.52 -12.12
C THR A 264 6.10 -8.81 -11.87
N PRO A 265 4.97 -9.53 -11.76
CA PRO A 265 3.69 -8.93 -11.41
C PRO A 265 3.74 -8.43 -9.96
N VAL A 266 3.31 -7.20 -9.77
CA VAL A 266 3.21 -6.56 -8.46
C VAL A 266 1.84 -5.94 -8.29
N ASP A 267 1.40 -5.76 -7.06
CA ASP A 267 0.20 -4.98 -6.72
C ASP A 267 0.63 -3.63 -6.14
N PRO A 268 0.55 -2.51 -6.89
CA PRO A 268 0.89 -1.19 -6.40
C PRO A 268 -0.08 -0.74 -5.30
N VAL A 269 0.42 -0.53 -4.07
CA VAL A 269 -0.39 -0.13 -2.92
C VAL A 269 -0.31 1.37 -2.63
N GLY A 270 0.82 2.02 -2.97
CA GLY A 270 1.03 3.45 -2.78
C GLY A 270 1.96 4.07 -3.81
N ILE A 271 1.62 5.29 -4.25
CA ILE A 271 2.49 6.19 -5.01
C ILE A 271 2.45 7.57 -4.34
N ILE A 272 3.62 8.08 -3.97
CA ILE A 272 3.75 9.35 -3.26
C ILE A 272 4.68 10.27 -4.06
N ASP A 273 4.16 11.42 -4.45
CA ASP A 273 4.91 12.48 -5.11
C ASP A 273 5.65 13.30 -4.05
N ARG A 274 6.99 13.24 -4.07
CA ARG A 274 7.88 13.98 -3.16
C ARG A 274 8.73 15.01 -3.90
N THR A 275 8.21 15.52 -5.03
CA THR A 275 8.87 16.60 -5.78
C THR A 275 8.70 17.97 -5.11
N TYR A 276 7.81 18.08 -4.13
CA TYR A 276 7.49 19.32 -3.41
C TYR A 276 7.11 20.47 -4.37
N GLY A 277 6.43 20.11 -5.47
CA GLY A 277 6.02 21.06 -6.52
C GLY A 277 7.14 21.57 -7.43
N LYS A 278 8.37 21.06 -7.27
CA LYS A 278 9.54 21.40 -8.10
C LYS A 278 9.58 20.51 -9.35
N ALA A 279 10.28 20.98 -10.39
CA ALA A 279 10.52 20.15 -11.58
C ALA A 279 11.43 18.96 -11.23
N GLU A 280 11.00 17.75 -11.54
CA GLU A 280 11.76 16.53 -11.25
C GLU A 280 13.00 16.40 -12.13
N ASN A 281 14.17 16.09 -11.53
CA ASN A 281 15.38 15.78 -12.28
C ASN A 281 15.42 14.30 -12.70
N THR A 282 14.76 13.97 -13.80
CA THR A 282 14.65 12.59 -14.28
C THR A 282 15.99 11.94 -14.70
N GLY A 283 17.06 12.73 -14.87
CA GLY A 283 18.40 12.24 -15.21
C GLY A 283 19.23 11.73 -14.01
N GLN A 284 18.79 12.00 -12.78
CA GLN A 284 19.53 11.68 -11.55
C GLN A 284 18.89 10.65 -10.63
N ALA A 285 17.74 10.10 -11.00
CA ALA A 285 17.03 9.05 -10.26
C ALA A 285 17.99 8.05 -9.59
N ASN A 286 18.15 8.13 -8.27
CA ASN A 286 19.21 7.42 -7.55
C ASN A 286 19.01 5.88 -7.56
N ALA A 287 17.79 5.39 -7.77
CA ALA A 287 17.51 3.94 -7.92
C ALA A 287 17.61 3.42 -9.37
N SER A 288 17.93 4.29 -10.32
CA SER A 288 18.13 3.97 -11.72
C SER A 288 19.27 4.82 -12.27
N LYS A 289 20.45 4.75 -11.62
CA LYS A 289 21.73 5.29 -12.08
C LYS A 289 22.78 4.29 -12.56
#